data_AF-A0A7X2MYP8-F1
#
_entry.id   AF-A0A7X2MYP8-F1
#
_cell.length_a   1.000
_cell.length_b   1.000
_cell.length_c   1.000
_cell.angle_alpha   90.00
_cell.angle_beta   90.00
_cell.angle_gamma   90.00
#
_symmetry.space_group_name_H-M   'P 1'
#
loop_
_entity.id
_entity.type
_entity.pdbx_description
1 polymer ?
#
loop_
_entity_poly.entity_id
_entity_poly.type
_entity_poly.pdbx_seq_one_letter_code
_entity_poly.pdbx_strand_id
1 'polypeptide(L)'
;MKNRLFIVEGVPCIGKTSTAEYISKLLNENGHKTLYFPEGAENHPADYEFDAFIGNDDFKKFSEDEQAVLLKSAEIKKNGYVISLAIITGELFDKVIKYKIYDMLEWDKEYLNVLKQDRKGNCIYWTSYQ
;
A
#
# COMPACT_ATOMS: atom_id res chain seq x y z
N MET A 1 13.16 13.48 -15.89
CA MET A 1 13.85 12.25 -15.44
C MET A 1 12.87 11.09 -15.52
N LYS A 2 13.31 9.90 -15.93
CA LYS A 2 12.47 8.69 -16.03
C LYS A 2 12.89 7.70 -14.95
N ASN A 3 12.00 7.45 -13.99
CA ASN A 3 12.22 6.44 -12.95
C ASN A 3 11.91 5.05 -13.53
N ARG A 4 12.56 4.01 -13.00
CA ARG A 4 12.29 2.61 -13.34
C ARG A 4 11.97 1.84 -12.06
N LEU A 5 10.95 0.98 -12.13
CA LEU A 5 10.58 0.06 -11.06
C LEU A 5 11.11 -1.33 -11.41
N PHE A 6 11.76 -1.97 -10.45
CA PHE A 6 12.19 -3.36 -10.53
C PHE A 6 11.48 -4.12 -9.41
N ILE A 7 10.86 -5.25 -9.74
CA ILE A 7 10.23 -6.17 -8.78
C ILE A 7 10.92 -7.52 -8.96
N VAL A 8 11.44 -8.09 -7.87
CA VAL A 8 12.18 -9.35 -7.89
C VAL A 8 11.30 -10.45 -7.29
N GLU A 9 10.67 -11.24 -8.16
CA GLU A 9 9.75 -12.31 -7.80
C GLU A 9 10.38 -13.70 -7.89
N GLY A 10 9.79 -14.67 -7.21
CA GLY A 10 10.26 -16.06 -7.18
C GLY A 10 9.77 -16.87 -5.98
N VAL A 11 10.00 -18.18 -6.01
CA VAL A 11 9.62 -19.08 -4.90
C VAL A 11 10.37 -18.76 -3.60
N PRO A 12 9.86 -19.17 -2.42
CA PRO A 12 10.57 -19.03 -1.15
C PRO A 12 11.99 -19.64 -1.21
N CYS A 13 12.93 -19.04 -0.48
CA CYS A 13 14.33 -19.52 -0.33
C CYS A 13 15.19 -19.57 -1.61
N ILE A 14 14.77 -18.96 -2.74
CA ILE A 14 15.58 -18.92 -3.98
C ILE A 14 16.55 -17.72 -4.06
N GLY A 15 16.61 -16.89 -3.02
CA GLY A 15 17.53 -15.76 -2.95
C GLY A 15 16.99 -14.42 -3.48
N LYS A 16 15.66 -14.25 -3.59
CA LYS A 16 15.03 -12.99 -4.04
C LYS A 16 15.62 -11.74 -3.39
N THR A 17 15.66 -11.71 -2.05
CA THR A 17 16.19 -10.59 -1.27
C THR A 17 17.65 -10.31 -1.61
N SER A 18 18.48 -11.36 -1.70
CA SER A 18 19.89 -11.24 -2.07
C SER A 18 20.07 -10.73 -3.50
N THR A 19 19.23 -11.17 -4.44
CA THR A 19 19.24 -10.68 -5.82
C THR A 19 18.82 -9.22 -5.92
N ALA A 20 17.76 -8.82 -5.21
CA ALA A 20 17.28 -7.44 -5.21
C ALA A 20 18.31 -6.47 -4.60
N GLU A 21 18.95 -6.86 -3.50
CA GLU A 21 20.04 -6.12 -2.89
C GLU A 21 21.24 -5.99 -3.84
N TYR A 22 21.64 -7.09 -4.51
CA TYR A 22 22.72 -7.07 -5.49
C TYR A 22 22.43 -6.12 -6.67
N ILE A 23 21.22 -6.16 -7.23
CA ILE A 23 20.80 -5.24 -8.30
C ILE A 23 20.90 -3.78 -7.83
N SER A 24 20.41 -3.48 -6.63
CA SER A 24 20.47 -2.13 -6.07
C SER A 24 21.90 -1.63 -5.92
N LYS A 25 22.79 -2.48 -5.36
CA LYS A 25 24.21 -2.17 -5.22
C LYS A 25 24.87 -1.90 -6.56
N LEU A 26 24.66 -2.79 -7.55
CA LEU A 26 25.24 -2.65 -8.88
C LEU A 26 24.80 -1.35 -9.57
N LEU A 27 23.52 -0.97 -9.46
CA LEU A 27 23.02 0.29 -10.04
C LEU A 27 23.64 1.51 -9.35
N ASN A 28 23.75 1.50 -8.01
CA ASN A 28 24.41 2.55 -7.26
C ASN A 28 25.90 2.70 -7.63
N GLU A 29 26.63 1.58 -7.77
CA GLU A 29 28.03 1.57 -8.20
C GLU A 29 28.22 2.14 -9.62
N ASN A 30 27.22 1.98 -10.49
CA ASN A 30 27.20 2.56 -11.84
C ASN A 30 26.67 4.02 -11.89
N GLY A 31 26.56 4.69 -10.73
CA GLY A 31 26.18 6.09 -10.65
C GLY A 31 24.68 6.37 -10.74
N HIS A 32 23.82 5.36 -10.65
CA HIS A 32 22.38 5.54 -10.57
C HIS A 32 21.91 5.68 -9.13
N LYS A 33 21.09 6.69 -8.83
CA LYS A 33 20.41 6.78 -7.53
C LYS A 33 19.35 5.69 -7.45
N THR A 34 19.53 4.73 -6.54
CA THR A 34 18.61 3.61 -6.34
C THR A 34 17.98 3.64 -4.95
N LEU A 35 16.70 3.27 -4.86
CA LEU A 35 16.01 3.01 -3.61
C LEU A 35 15.70 1.51 -3.55
N TYR A 36 15.96 0.88 -2.40
CA TYR A 36 15.74 -0.53 -2.17
C TYR A 36 14.80 -0.72 -0.99
N PHE A 37 13.77 -1.54 -1.18
CA PHE A 37 12.76 -1.84 -0.18
C PHE A 37 12.58 -3.37 -0.14
N PRO A 38 13.13 -4.06 0.88
CA PRO A 38 12.87 -5.48 1.06
C PRO A 38 11.41 -5.72 1.50
N GLU A 39 10.90 -6.90 1.18
CA GLU A 39 9.61 -7.38 1.69
C GLU A 39 9.60 -7.37 3.23
N GLY A 40 8.52 -6.84 3.83
CA GLY A 40 8.36 -6.70 5.29
C GLY A 40 9.15 -5.55 5.92
N ALA A 41 9.72 -4.63 5.14
CA ALA A 41 10.35 -3.42 5.69
C ALA A 41 9.28 -2.43 6.23
N GLU A 42 9.46 -1.95 7.46
CA GLU A 42 8.51 -1.03 8.12
C GLU A 42 8.16 0.23 7.31
N ASN A 43 9.06 0.69 6.44
CA ASN A 43 8.87 1.90 5.61
C ASN A 43 8.71 1.56 4.12
N HIS A 44 8.19 0.37 3.80
CA HIS A 44 7.97 -0.02 2.43
C HIS A 44 6.83 0.82 1.82
N PRO A 45 7.05 1.54 0.71
CA PRO A 45 6.12 2.56 0.19
C PRO A 45 4.81 2.01 -0.38
N ALA A 46 4.68 0.68 -0.46
CA ALA A 46 3.48 -0.02 -0.90
C ALA A 46 3.03 -1.11 0.08
N ASP A 47 3.61 -1.15 1.27
CA ASP A 47 3.16 -2.05 2.33
C ASP A 47 2.04 -1.37 3.12
N TYR A 48 0.84 -1.87 2.91
CA TYR A 48 -0.41 -1.38 3.49
C TYR A 48 -1.20 -2.55 4.09
N GLU A 49 -0.52 -3.65 4.44
CA GLU A 49 -1.14 -4.92 4.86
C GLU A 49 -2.12 -4.71 6.04
N PHE A 50 -1.82 -3.76 6.93
CA PHE A 50 -2.64 -3.44 8.08
C PHE A 50 -3.16 -2.01 8.09
N ASP A 51 -3.45 -1.49 6.90
CA ASP A 51 -4.03 -0.16 6.70
C ASP A 51 -5.37 -0.22 5.95
N ALA A 52 -6.17 0.83 6.12
CA ALA A 52 -7.44 1.00 5.42
C ALA A 52 -7.43 2.29 4.59
N PHE A 53 -8.04 2.26 3.40
CA PHE A 53 -8.23 3.45 2.57
C PHE A 53 -9.69 3.89 2.58
N ILE A 54 -9.97 5.04 3.19
CA ILE A 54 -11.31 5.62 3.24
C ILE A 54 -11.37 6.81 2.29
N GLY A 55 -12.20 6.70 1.24
CA GLY A 55 -12.43 7.78 0.29
C GLY A 55 -13.14 8.97 0.94
N ASN A 56 -12.96 10.17 0.39
CA ASN A 56 -13.53 11.41 0.96
C ASN A 56 -15.04 11.35 1.23
N ASP A 57 -15.82 10.67 0.38
CA ASP A 57 -17.28 10.57 0.56
C ASP A 57 -17.68 9.51 1.59
N ASP A 58 -16.92 8.43 1.69
CA ASP A 58 -17.12 7.41 2.72
C ASP A 58 -16.68 7.92 4.09
N PHE A 59 -15.66 8.78 4.14
CA PHE A 59 -15.17 9.39 5.37
C PHE A 59 -16.24 10.26 6.05
N LYS A 60 -17.10 10.93 5.26
CA LYS A 60 -18.23 11.72 5.78
C LYS A 60 -19.33 10.89 6.44
N LYS A 61 -19.32 9.56 6.28
CA LYS A 61 -20.31 8.66 6.89
C LYS A 61 -20.00 8.35 8.37
N PHE A 62 -18.79 8.63 8.82
CA PHE A 62 -18.39 8.50 10.22
C PHE A 62 -18.85 9.71 11.03
N SER A 63 -19.12 9.54 12.33
CA SER A 63 -19.48 10.66 13.21
C SER A 63 -18.30 11.62 13.41
N GLU A 64 -18.55 12.84 13.88
CA GLU A 64 -17.48 13.82 14.13
C GLU A 64 -16.42 13.29 15.12
N ASP A 65 -16.86 12.58 16.17
CA ASP A 65 -15.97 11.94 17.15
C ASP A 65 -15.11 10.84 16.53
N GLU A 66 -15.71 10.01 15.66
CA GLU A 66 -14.99 8.95 14.94
C GLU A 66 -13.97 9.55 13.97
N GLN A 67 -14.35 10.58 13.21
CA GLN A 67 -13.46 11.29 12.31
C GLN A 67 -12.27 11.89 13.07
N ALA A 68 -12.50 12.48 14.25
CA ALA A 68 -11.43 13.02 15.08
C ALA A 68 -10.44 11.94 15.54
N VAL A 69 -10.90 10.71 15.81
CA VAL A 69 -10.02 9.57 16.13
C VAL A 69 -9.24 9.12 14.89
N LEU A 70 -9.90 8.95 13.75
CA LEU A 70 -9.26 8.49 12.50
C LEU A 70 -8.17 9.47 12.05
N LEU A 71 -8.42 10.77 12.14
CA LEU A 71 -7.46 11.80 11.74
C LEU A 71 -6.17 11.81 12.56
N LYS A 72 -6.12 11.17 13.75
CA LYS A 72 -4.89 11.08 14.56
C LYS A 72 -3.79 10.24 13.90
N SER A 73 -4.14 9.27 13.06
CA SER A 73 -3.18 8.40 12.33
C SER A 73 -3.30 8.51 10.82
N ALA A 74 -4.14 9.43 10.33
CA ALA A 74 -4.45 9.50 8.92
C ALA A 74 -3.29 10.07 8.10
N GLU A 75 -2.82 9.30 7.12
CA GLU A 75 -2.05 9.86 6.02
C GLU A 75 -3.02 10.47 4.98
N ILE A 76 -2.94 11.78 4.78
CA ILE A 76 -3.83 12.49 3.85
C ILE A 76 -3.37 12.23 2.41
N LYS A 77 -4.24 11.64 1.61
CA LYS A 77 -4.06 11.47 0.15
C LYS A 77 -5.03 12.38 -0.60
N LYS A 78 -4.79 12.55 -1.90
CA LYS A 78 -5.61 13.41 -2.78
C LYS A 78 -7.11 13.07 -2.73
N ASN A 79 -7.46 11.79 -2.57
CA ASN A 79 -8.84 11.30 -2.71
C ASN A 79 -9.37 10.64 -1.43
N GLY A 80 -8.69 10.76 -0.30
CA GLY A 80 -9.07 10.07 0.93
C GLY A 80 -7.94 9.98 1.94
N TYR A 81 -8.09 9.05 2.87
CA TYR A 81 -7.22 8.89 4.03
C TYR A 81 -6.74 7.45 4.11
N VAL A 82 -5.45 7.25 4.33
CA VAL A 82 -4.89 5.96 4.74
C VAL A 82 -4.85 5.95 6.26
N ILE A 83 -5.53 4.99 6.87
CA ILE A 83 -5.67 4.87 8.32
C ILE A 83 -5.00 3.58 8.78
N SER A 84 -4.11 3.69 9.76
CA SER A 84 -3.51 2.50 10.37
C SER A 84 -4.49 1.78 11.27
N LEU A 85 -4.78 0.51 10.94
CA LEU A 85 -5.68 -0.33 11.72
C LEU A 85 -5.05 -0.74 13.06
N ALA A 86 -3.73 -0.68 13.20
CA ALA A 86 -3.00 -1.02 14.42
C ALA A 86 -3.39 -0.16 15.62
N ILE A 87 -3.89 1.06 15.38
CA ILE A 87 -4.22 2.02 16.43
C ILE A 87 -5.72 2.16 16.68
N ILE A 88 -6.57 1.53 15.86
CA ILE A 88 -8.03 1.60 15.97
C ILE A 88 -8.51 0.34 16.71
N THR A 89 -9.47 0.51 17.62
CA THR A 89 -10.01 -0.58 18.44
C THR A 89 -11.53 -0.45 18.60
N GLY A 90 -12.18 -1.54 19.05
CA GLY A 90 -13.62 -1.56 19.35
C GLY A 90 -14.50 -1.43 18.10
N GLU A 91 -15.70 -0.89 18.26
CA GLU A 91 -16.69 -0.79 17.17
C GLU A 91 -16.20 0.02 15.96
N LEU A 92 -15.31 1.00 16.19
CA LEU A 92 -14.72 1.77 15.10
C LEU A 92 -13.81 0.89 14.23
N PHE A 93 -13.10 -0.07 14.82
CA PHE A 93 -12.30 -1.04 14.06
C PHE A 93 -13.20 -1.86 13.12
N ASP A 94 -14.33 -2.37 13.62
CA ASP A 94 -15.27 -3.17 12.82
C ASP A 94 -15.90 -2.38 11.66
N LYS A 95 -15.99 -1.05 11.79
CA LYS A 95 -16.40 -0.17 10.69
C LYS A 95 -15.28 0.07 9.69
N VAL A 96 -14.06 0.31 10.16
CA VAL A 96 -12.91 0.70 9.33
C VAL A 96 -12.30 -0.49 8.59
N ILE A 97 -12.30 -1.70 9.18
CA ILE A 97 -11.75 -2.92 8.58
C ILE A 97 -12.40 -3.25 7.23
N LYS A 98 -13.64 -2.79 7.00
CA LYS A 98 -14.35 -2.93 5.70
C LYS A 98 -13.70 -2.16 4.55
N TYR A 99 -12.77 -1.26 4.87
CA TYR A 99 -12.00 -0.45 3.93
C TYR A 99 -10.52 -0.89 3.90
N LYS A 100 -10.18 -2.04 4.50
CA LYS A 100 -8.82 -2.57 4.54
C LYS A 100 -8.26 -2.73 3.13
N ILE A 101 -7.00 -2.33 2.97
CA ILE A 101 -6.24 -2.47 1.73
C ILE A 101 -5.75 -3.93 1.67
N TYR A 102 -5.86 -4.55 0.49
CA TYR A 102 -5.45 -5.95 0.26
C TYR A 102 -6.25 -7.01 1.06
N ASP A 103 -7.58 -6.91 1.08
CA ASP A 103 -8.42 -7.85 1.87
C ASP A 103 -9.40 -8.70 1.05
N MET A 104 -9.12 -8.89 -0.25
CA MET A 104 -9.98 -9.65 -1.17
C MET A 104 -11.44 -9.19 -1.09
N LEU A 105 -11.65 -7.88 -0.87
CA LEU A 105 -12.98 -7.29 -0.96
C LEU A 105 -13.53 -7.58 -2.35
N GLU A 106 -14.86 -7.70 -2.48
CA GLU A 106 -15.52 -7.89 -3.78
C GLU A 106 -14.82 -7.03 -4.85
N TRP A 107 -14.38 -7.65 -5.94
CA TRP A 107 -13.48 -7.07 -6.95
C TRP A 107 -13.85 -5.63 -7.38
N ASP A 108 -15.14 -5.30 -7.39
CA ASP A 108 -15.67 -3.97 -7.69
C ASP A 108 -15.19 -2.88 -6.70
N LYS A 109 -14.93 -3.23 -5.43
CA LYS A 109 -14.40 -2.35 -4.39
C LYS A 109 -12.87 -2.22 -4.46
N GLU A 110 -12.15 -3.32 -4.70
CA GLU A 110 -10.69 -3.28 -4.89
C GLU A 110 -10.30 -2.47 -6.13
N TYR A 111 -11.03 -2.64 -7.24
CA TYR A 111 -10.81 -1.93 -8.49
C TYR A 111 -10.80 -0.40 -8.31
N LEU A 112 -11.74 0.14 -7.52
CA LEU A 112 -11.87 1.58 -7.30
C LEU A 112 -10.73 2.16 -6.45
N ASN A 113 -10.17 1.38 -5.54
CA ASN A 113 -9.12 1.83 -4.62
C ASN A 113 -7.72 1.76 -5.26
N VAL A 114 -7.45 0.73 -6.07
CA VAL A 114 -6.13 0.49 -6.67
C VAL A 114 -5.90 1.35 -7.93
N LEU A 115 -6.92 1.50 -8.79
CA LEU A 115 -6.70 2.07 -10.14
C LEU A 115 -7.02 3.56 -10.27
N LYS A 116 -7.69 4.20 -9.30
CA LYS A 116 -7.91 5.66 -9.35
C LYS A 116 -6.66 6.49 -9.06
N GLN A 117 -5.59 5.89 -8.53
CA GLN A 117 -4.30 6.56 -8.35
C GLN A 117 -3.44 6.58 -9.62
N ASP A 118 -3.65 5.66 -10.58
CA ASP A 118 -2.83 5.57 -11.79
C ASP A 118 -3.59 5.87 -13.09
N ARG A 119 -3.94 7.16 -13.30
CA ARG A 119 -4.30 7.67 -14.63
C ARG A 119 -3.08 7.87 -15.55
N LYS A 120 -2.00 7.08 -15.40
CA LYS A 120 -0.86 7.09 -16.33
C LYS A 120 -0.62 5.76 -17.05
N GLY A 121 -1.52 4.79 -16.91
CA GLY A 121 -1.57 3.63 -17.81
C GLY A 121 -0.37 2.69 -17.70
N ASN A 122 0.21 2.54 -16.51
CA ASN A 122 1.17 1.45 -16.27
C ASN A 122 0.42 0.27 -15.66
N CYS A 123 0.11 -0.72 -16.49
CA CYS A 123 -0.53 -1.97 -16.08
C CYS A 123 0.29 -2.64 -14.96
N ILE A 124 -0.31 -2.80 -13.78
CA ILE A 124 0.19 -3.69 -12.72
C ILE A 124 -0.68 -4.95 -12.78
N TYR A 125 -0.09 -6.06 -13.23
CA TYR A 125 -0.68 -7.38 -13.06
C TYR A 125 -0.13 -7.97 -11.77
N TRP A 126 -1.02 -8.28 -10.82
CA TRP A 126 -0.72 -9.09 -9.64
C TRP A 126 -1.40 -10.45 -9.85
N THR A 127 -0.66 -11.54 -9.76
CA THR A 127 -1.24 -12.90 -9.70
C THR A 127 -0.87 -13.48 -8.35
N SER A 128 -1.87 -13.78 -7.52
CA SER A 128 -1.67 -14.51 -6.28
C SER A 128 -1.20 -15.93 -6.60
N TYR A 129 -0.15 -16.38 -5.93
CA TYR A 129 0.15 -17.80 -5.81
C TYR A 129 -0.64 -18.34 -4.63
N GLN A 130 -1.46 -19.36 -4.89
CA GLN A 130 -2.00 -20.27 -3.87
C GLN A 130 -0.87 -21.04 -3.19
#